data_AF-A0A3D3LR46-F1
#
_entry.id   AF-A0A3D3LR46-F1
#
_cell.length_a   1.000
_cell.length_b   1.000
_cell.length_c   1.000
_cell.angle_alpha   90.00
_cell.angle_beta   90.00
_cell.angle_gamma   90.00
#
_symmetry.space_group_name_H-M   'P 1'
#
loop_
_entity.id
_entity.type
_entity.pdbx_description
1 polymer ?
#
loop_
_entity_poly.entity_id
_entity_poly.type
_entity_poly.pdbx_seq_one_letter_code
_entity_poly.pdbx_strand_id
1 'polypeptide(L)' 'TLTVFDNVGREVAVLLNQFLIAGNYEFNFKAKGLSSGIYFYRLSSENFSETKKM' A
#
# COMPACT_ATOMS: atom_id res chain seq x y z
N THR A 1 6.03 -6.09 1.91
CA THR A 1 4.70 -5.60 2.34
C THR A 1 4.16 -4.63 1.32
N LEU A 2 2.83 -4.52 1.23
CA LEU A 2 2.12 -3.49 0.49
C LEU A 2 1.19 -2.77 1.47
N THR A 3 1.47 -1.49 1.72
CA THR A 3 0.82 -0.71 2.78
C THR A 3 0.30 0.61 2.22
N VAL A 4 -0.86 1.05 2.70
CA VAL A 4 -1.52 2.30 2.32
C VAL A 4 -1.36 3.33 3.43
N PHE A 5 -1.07 4.57 3.05
CA PHE A 5 -0.87 5.71 3.92
C PHE A 5 -1.74 6.89 3.50
N ASP A 6 -2.12 7.72 4.47
CA ASP A 6 -2.71 9.03 4.18
C ASP A 6 -1.65 10.10 3.88
N ASN A 7 -2.11 11.33 3.65
CA ASN A 7 -1.26 12.46 3.27
C ASN A 7 -0.26 12.92 4.35
N VAL A 8 -0.43 12.51 5.60
CA VAL A 8 0.51 12.80 6.69
C VAL A 8 1.40 11.60 7.03
N GLY A 9 1.29 10.50 6.27
CA GLY A 9 2.10 9.30 6.43
C GLY A 9 1.58 8.33 7.50
N ARG A 10 0.33 8.48 7.97
CA ARG A 10 -0.28 7.49 8.86
C ARG A 10 -0.66 6.25 8.07
N GLU A 11 -0.30 5.07 8.58
CA GLU A 11 -0.74 3.79 8.02
C GLU A 11 -2.25 3.65 8.19
N VAL A 12 -2.96 3.41 7.09
CA VAL A 12 -4.43 3.24 7.09
C VAL A 12 -4.86 1.83 6.72
N ALA A 13 -4.03 1.07 6.01
CA ALA A 13 -4.29 -0.33 5.69
C ALA A 13 -3.02 -1.07 5.28
N VAL A 14 -2.94 -2.37 5.57
CA VAL A 14 -1.93 -3.28 5.02
C VAL A 14 -2.62 -4.24 4.07
N LEU A 15 -2.30 -4.17 2.78
CA LEU A 15 -2.89 -5.02 1.73
C LEU A 15 -2.17 -6.36 1.62
N LEU A 16 -0.87 -6.39 1.94
CA LEU A 16 -0.05 -7.59 1.89
C LEU A 16 1.07 -7.53 2.94
N ASN A 17 1.16 -8.56 3.78
CA ASN A 17 2.25 -8.74 4.75
C ASN A 17 2.83 -10.15 4.73
N GLN A 18 3.08 -10.67 3.53
CA GLN A 18 3.67 -12.00 3.35
C GLN A 18 4.67 -11.99 2.19
N PHE A 19 5.50 -13.03 2.16
CA PHE A 19 6.36 -13.32 1.02
C PHE A 19 5.52 -13.77 -0.18
N LEU A 20 5.89 -13.29 -1.37
CA LEU A 20 5.33 -13.74 -2.64
C LEU A 20 6.48 -14.20 -3.54
N ILE A 21 6.20 -15.24 -4.32
CA ILE A 21 7.11 -15.66 -5.39
C ILE A 21 7.09 -14.65 -6.54
N ALA A 22 8.05 -14.74 -7.45
CA ALA A 22 8.08 -13.88 -8.62
C ALA A 22 6.81 -14.10 -9.48
N GLY A 23 6.17 -13.00 -9.86
CA GLY A 23 4.93 -13.00 -10.63
C GLY A 23 4.25 -11.64 -10.62
N ASN A 24 3.12 -11.55 -11.32
CA ASN A 24 2.26 -10.38 -11.31
C ASN A 24 1.09 -10.62 -10.34
N TYR A 25 0.79 -9.61 -9.52
CA TYR A 25 -0.28 -9.66 -8.54
C TYR A 25 -1.10 -8.38 -8.62
N GLU A 26 -2.41 -8.53 -8.53
CA GLU A 26 -3.35 -7.41 -8.48
C GLU A 26 -4.04 -7.37 -7.12
N PHE A 27 -4.11 -6.18 -6.52
CA PHE A 27 -4.77 -5.96 -5.23
C PHE A 27 -5.83 -4.87 -5.40
N ASN A 28 -7.08 -5.18 -5.06
CA ASN A 28 -8.16 -4.20 -5.04
C ASN A 28 -8.27 -3.57 -3.65
N PHE A 29 -8.09 -2.25 -3.56
CA PHE A 29 -8.26 -1.51 -2.32
C PHE A 29 -9.61 -0.77 -2.30
N LYS A 30 -10.51 -1.20 -1.40
CA LYS A 30 -11.77 -0.51 -1.15
C LYS A 30 -11.60 0.45 0.02
N ALA A 31 -11.49 1.74 -0.27
CA ALA A 31 -11.35 2.82 0.73
C ALA A 31 -12.64 3.12 1.53
N LYS A 32 -13.44 2.09 1.86
CA LYS A 32 -14.73 2.27 2.55
C LYS A 32 -14.48 2.77 3.98
N GLY A 33 -15.11 3.90 4.32
CA GLY A 33 -14.97 4.51 5.65
C GLY A 33 -13.73 5.40 5.81
N LEU A 34 -12.93 5.56 4.75
CA LEU A 34 -11.85 6.54 4.72
C LEU A 34 -12.37 7.89 4.21
N SER A 35 -11.85 8.97 4.76
CA SER A 35 -12.16 10.33 4.30
C SER A 35 -11.66 10.54 2.87
N SER A 36 -12.37 11.36 2.09
CA SER A 36 -11.86 11.82 0.80
C SER A 36 -10.54 12.55 0.98
N GLY A 37 -9.56 12.27 0.12
CA GLY A 37 -8.23 12.85 0.24
C GLY A 37 -7.21 12.15 -0.63
N ILE A 38 -5.95 12.56 -0.48
CA ILE A 38 -4.82 11.95 -1.16
C ILE A 38 -4.28 10.81 -0.29
N TYR A 39 -4.06 9.66 -0.94
CA TYR A 39 -3.45 8.49 -0.33
C TYR A 39 -2.24 8.05 -1.13
N PHE A 40 -1.39 7.28 -0.48
CA PHE A 40 -0.18 6.71 -1.05
C PHE A 40 -0.15 5.22 -0.74
N TYR A 41 0.40 4.42 -1.65
CA TYR A 41 0.87 3.08 -1.28
C TYR A 41 2.39 3.05 -1.27
N ARG A 42 2.92 2.20 -0.39
CA ARG A 42 4.32 1.81 -0.37
C ARG A 42 4.44 0.31 -0.57
N LEU A 43 5.21 -0.07 -1.57
CA LEU A 43 5.69 -1.43 -1.77
C LEU A 43 7.08 -1.53 -1.15
N SER A 44 7.25 -2.38 -0.14
CA SER A 44 8.53 -2.59 0.54
C SER A 44 8.94 -4.07 0.48
N SER A 45 10.19 -4.32 0.12
CA SER A 45 10.89 -5.61 0.29
C SER A 45 12.20 -5.36 1.04
N GLU A 46 13.04 -6.39 1.18
CA GLU A 46 14.29 -6.30 1.94
C GLU A 46 15.22 -5.18 1.43
N ASN A 47 15.37 -5.05 0.11
CA ASN A 47 16.30 -4.09 -0.52
C ASN A 47 15.60 -3.09 -1.45
N PHE A 48 14.27 -3.00 -1.40
CA PHE A 48 13.50 -2.12 -2.27
C PHE A 48 12.36 -1.46 -1.50
N SER A 49 12.18 -0.17 -1.71
CA SER A 49 11.00 0.54 -1.24
C SER A 49 10.60 1.58 -2.29
N GLU A 50 9.37 1.50 -2.76
CA GLU A 50 8.79 2.47 -3.68
C GLU A 50 7.44 2.95 -3.15
N THR A 51 7.27 4.28 -3.14
CA THR A 51 6.02 4.93 -2.75
C THR A 51 5.42 5.61 -3.97
N LYS A 52 4.13 5.38 -4.21
CA LYS A 52 3.37 6.01 -5.29
C LYS A 52 2.07 6.58 -4.75
N LYS A 53 1.68 7.73 -5.30
CA LYS A 53 0.36 8.33 -5.05
C LYS A 53 -0.71 7.43 -5.69
N MET A 54 -1.81 7.21 -4.96
CA MET A 54 -3.02 6.53 -5.48
C MET A 54 -3.90 7.48 -6.27
#